data_AF-A0A0V0GYH6-F1
#
_entry.id   AF-A0A0V0GYH6-F1
#
_cell.length_a   1.000
_cell.length_b   1.000
_cell.length_c   1.000
_cell.angle_alpha   90.00
_cell.angle_beta   90.00
_cell.angle_gamma   90.00
#
_symmetry.space_group_name_H-M   'P 1'
#
loop_
_entity.id
_entity.type
_entity.pdbx_description
1 polymer ?
#
loop_
_entity_poly.entity_id
_entity_poly.type
_entity_poly.pdbx_seq_one_letter_code
_entity_poly.pdbx_strand_id
1 'polypeptide(L)'
;MIGARLDAVSEIAESMQTHRTSHTSVLEMEGADVTSSQPEIHHIIVSVLSTIGRSPDIQRGLTRIFHRKATAAEFIAVIQAILIAAKQLQQLCIIEDKSTNLQRETLHSVLLRKLISIASSSTVINGAAKLLSALNKEAADRQDLHNLFIISDGKFPEVAEGTRRVELANEKLDSLIVVHRKQLRIHKLEYTSVAGITHLIE
;
A
#
# COMPACT_ATOMS: atom_id res chain seq x y z
N MET A 1 0.84 -24.69 5.28
CA MET A 1 1.50 -23.88 4.24
C MET A 1 1.40 -24.50 2.83
N ILE A 2 1.29 -25.83 2.70
CA ILE A 2 1.13 -26.50 1.38
C ILE A 2 -0.32 -26.44 0.88
N GLY A 3 -1.33 -26.57 1.77
CA GLY A 3 -2.76 -26.54 1.40
C GLY A 3 -3.19 -25.26 0.67
N ALA A 4 -2.97 -24.09 1.28
CA ALA A 4 -3.35 -22.81 0.66
C ALA A 4 -2.63 -22.50 -0.67
N ARG A 5 -1.45 -23.11 -0.93
CA ARG A 5 -0.77 -23.01 -2.23
C ARG A 5 -1.40 -23.94 -3.25
N LEU A 6 -1.83 -25.13 -2.83
CA LEU A 6 -2.53 -26.07 -3.70
C LEU A 6 -3.88 -25.49 -4.13
N ASP A 7 -4.62 -24.88 -3.20
CA ASP A 7 -5.93 -24.28 -3.46
C ASP A 7 -5.82 -23.14 -4.50
N ALA A 8 -4.84 -22.24 -4.32
CA ALA A 8 -4.58 -21.17 -5.27
C ALA A 8 -4.14 -21.67 -6.66
N VAL A 9 -3.36 -22.76 -6.72
CA VAL A 9 -2.92 -23.36 -7.99
C VAL A 9 -4.09 -24.08 -8.70
N SER A 10 -4.95 -24.76 -7.95
CA SER A 10 -6.15 -25.42 -8.49
C SER A 10 -7.15 -24.40 -9.02
N GLU A 11 -7.39 -23.30 -8.31
CA GLU A 11 -8.30 -22.22 -8.75
C GLU A 11 -7.79 -21.56 -10.04
N ILE A 12 -6.48 -21.37 -10.19
CA ILE A 12 -5.85 -20.87 -11.42
C ILE A 12 -6.01 -21.89 -12.56
N ALA A 13 -5.77 -23.17 -12.31
CA ALA A 13 -5.85 -24.23 -13.33
C ALA A 13 -7.28 -24.40 -13.86
N GLU A 14 -8.29 -24.40 -12.99
CA GLU A 14 -9.71 -24.44 -13.36
C GLU A 14 -10.11 -23.22 -14.20
N SER A 15 -9.58 -22.04 -13.86
CA SER A 15 -9.84 -20.82 -14.62
C SER A 15 -9.21 -20.83 -16.02
N MET A 16 -8.19 -21.64 -16.29
CA MET A 16 -7.58 -21.75 -17.62
C MET A 16 -8.28 -22.74 -18.56
N GLN A 17 -9.21 -23.57 -18.06
CA GLN A 17 -9.64 -24.77 -18.79
C GLN A 17 -10.89 -24.62 -19.68
N THR A 18 -11.40 -23.42 -19.94
CA THR A 18 -12.58 -23.26 -20.82
C THR A 18 -12.43 -22.12 -21.82
N HIS A 19 -12.44 -22.48 -23.11
CA HIS A 19 -13.43 -22.06 -24.11
C HIS A 19 -13.18 -22.85 -25.41
N ARG A 20 -14.01 -23.86 -25.68
CA ARG A 20 -14.18 -24.37 -27.05
C ARG A 20 -14.90 -23.28 -27.85
N THR A 21 -14.25 -22.78 -28.88
CA THR A 21 -14.72 -21.75 -29.80
C THR A 21 -15.95 -22.22 -30.57
N SER A 22 -17.12 -21.73 -30.18
CA SER A 22 -18.29 -21.73 -31.07
C SER A 22 -18.19 -20.49 -31.96
N HIS A 23 -17.73 -20.67 -33.19
CA HIS A 23 -17.79 -19.64 -34.22
C HIS A 23 -19.23 -19.51 -34.73
N THR A 24 -19.82 -18.32 -34.59
CA THR A 24 -20.99 -17.92 -35.39
C THR A 24 -20.79 -16.48 -35.86
N SER A 25 -20.74 -16.34 -37.18
CA SER A 25 -20.63 -15.15 -38.03
C SER A 25 -21.86 -14.22 -37.95
N VAL A 26 -21.69 -12.88 -38.01
CA VAL A 26 -22.60 -11.94 -38.71
C VAL A 26 -21.82 -10.66 -39.15
N LEU A 27 -22.29 -10.09 -40.25
CA LEU A 27 -21.78 -9.13 -41.23
C LEU A 27 -21.67 -7.64 -40.83
N GLU A 28 -21.02 -6.91 -41.74
CA GLU A 28 -20.64 -5.48 -41.89
C GLU A 28 -21.74 -4.41 -41.68
N MET A 29 -21.34 -3.19 -41.27
CA MET A 29 -21.83 -1.90 -41.80
C MET A 29 -20.95 -0.72 -41.34
N GLU A 30 -20.66 0.20 -42.26
CA GLU A 30 -19.83 1.42 -42.16
C GLU A 30 -20.31 2.51 -41.16
N GLY A 31 -19.33 3.30 -40.69
CA GLY A 31 -19.42 4.76 -40.69
C GLY A 31 -19.87 5.46 -39.39
N ALA A 32 -18.91 5.94 -38.60
CA ALA A 32 -18.99 7.25 -37.91
C ALA A 32 -17.64 7.62 -37.28
N ASP A 33 -17.06 8.69 -37.80
CA ASP A 33 -15.96 9.44 -37.21
C ASP A 33 -16.37 9.95 -35.81
N VAL A 34 -15.82 9.33 -34.78
CA VAL A 34 -15.85 9.84 -33.40
C VAL A 34 -14.42 9.83 -32.91
N THR A 35 -13.81 11.02 -32.90
CA THR A 35 -12.61 11.33 -32.11
C THR A 35 -12.94 11.15 -30.63
N SER A 36 -13.02 9.89 -30.17
CA SER A 36 -13.08 9.55 -28.75
C SER A 36 -11.65 9.39 -28.26
N SER A 37 -11.29 10.22 -27.31
CA SER A 37 -10.04 10.20 -26.54
C SER A 37 -9.99 8.92 -25.70
N GLN A 38 -9.78 7.80 -26.37
CA GLN A 38 -9.57 6.50 -25.76
C GLN A 38 -8.14 6.51 -25.18
N PRO A 39 -7.93 6.33 -23.87
CA PRO A 39 -6.60 6.00 -23.39
C PRO A 39 -6.27 4.64 -24.00
N GLU A 40 -5.39 4.63 -24.99
CA GLU A 40 -4.94 3.39 -25.65
C GLU A 40 -4.54 2.41 -24.55
N ILE A 41 -5.15 1.22 -24.54
CA ILE A 41 -4.83 0.16 -23.57
C ILE A 41 -3.31 -0.04 -23.48
N HIS A 42 -2.63 0.11 -24.61
CA HIS A 42 -1.18 0.15 -24.72
C HIS A 42 -0.54 1.20 -23.78
N HIS A 43 -1.02 2.44 -23.77
CA HIS A 43 -0.53 3.48 -22.86
C HIS A 43 -0.71 3.11 -21.39
N ILE A 44 -1.85 2.54 -21.01
CA ILE A 44 -2.08 2.11 -19.61
C ILE A 44 -1.14 0.95 -19.25
N ILE A 45 -1.01 -0.05 -20.12
CA ILE A 45 -0.10 -1.19 -19.90
C ILE A 45 1.36 -0.71 -19.80
N VAL A 46 1.82 0.14 -20.70
CA VAL A 46 3.17 0.72 -20.67
C VAL A 46 3.39 1.53 -19.39
N SER A 47 2.39 2.29 -18.94
CA SER A 47 2.44 3.04 -17.68
C SER A 47 2.55 2.11 -16.47
N VAL A 48 1.78 1.03 -16.43
CA VAL A 48 1.84 0.00 -15.39
C VAL A 48 3.21 -0.67 -15.37
N LEU A 49 3.70 -1.12 -16.52
CA LEU A 49 5.01 -1.77 -16.66
C LEU A 49 6.15 -0.82 -16.26
N SER A 50 6.06 0.46 -16.64
CA SER A 50 7.03 1.48 -16.23
C SER A 50 6.99 1.73 -14.72
N THR A 51 5.80 1.75 -14.13
CA THR A 51 5.61 1.91 -12.68
C THR A 51 6.19 0.73 -11.92
N ILE A 52 5.88 -0.50 -12.33
CA ILE A 52 6.41 -1.73 -11.73
C ILE A 52 7.93 -1.83 -11.95
N GLY A 53 8.43 -1.49 -13.13
CA GLY A 53 9.86 -1.52 -13.44
C GLY A 53 10.70 -0.51 -12.65
N ARG A 54 10.09 0.59 -12.18
CA ARG A 54 10.72 1.56 -11.27
C ARG A 54 10.45 1.29 -9.79
N SER A 55 9.60 0.31 -9.48
CA SER A 55 9.26 -0.08 -8.12
C SER A 55 10.32 -1.00 -7.52
N PRO A 56 10.37 -1.16 -6.18
CA PRO A 56 11.17 -2.21 -5.56
C PRO A 56 10.74 -3.59 -6.09
N ASP A 57 11.61 -4.58 -5.96
CA ASP A 57 11.29 -5.98 -6.25
C ASP A 57 10.10 -6.45 -5.38
N ILE A 58 8.90 -6.40 -5.95
CA ILE A 58 7.64 -6.68 -5.26
C ILE A 58 7.59 -8.13 -4.80
N GLN A 59 8.09 -9.08 -5.60
CA GLN A 59 8.08 -10.50 -5.25
C GLN A 59 8.99 -10.77 -4.04
N ARG A 60 10.22 -10.26 -4.07
CA ARG A 60 11.14 -10.37 -2.94
C ARG A 60 10.59 -9.63 -1.72
N GLY A 61 10.05 -8.44 -1.92
CA GLY A 61 9.43 -7.62 -0.89
C GLY A 61 8.30 -8.36 -0.18
N LEU A 62 7.34 -8.90 -0.92
CA LEU A 62 6.25 -9.71 -0.38
C LEU A 62 6.77 -10.94 0.37
N THR A 63 7.80 -11.60 -0.15
CA THR A 63 8.44 -12.72 0.55
C THR A 63 9.00 -12.28 1.90
N ARG A 64 9.69 -11.15 1.96
CA ARG A 64 10.23 -10.62 3.23
C ARG A 64 9.13 -10.17 4.19
N ILE A 65 8.06 -9.55 3.70
CA ILE A 65 6.89 -9.16 4.50
C ILE A 65 6.25 -10.42 5.11
N PHE A 66 6.00 -11.44 4.30
CA PHE A 66 5.41 -12.71 4.75
C PHE A 66 6.24 -13.38 5.85
N HIS A 67 7.57 -13.35 5.70
CA HIS A 67 8.50 -13.88 6.71
C HIS A 67 8.84 -12.90 7.84
N ARG A 68 8.19 -11.72 7.89
CA ARG A 68 8.40 -10.66 8.91
C ARG A 68 9.86 -10.17 9.00
N LYS A 69 10.57 -10.16 7.87
CA LYS A 69 11.95 -9.67 7.73
C LYS A 69 12.06 -8.37 6.95
N ALA A 70 10.94 -7.78 6.55
CA ALA A 70 10.91 -6.49 5.88
C ALA A 70 11.02 -5.34 6.89
N THR A 71 11.66 -4.24 6.49
CA THR A 71 11.59 -2.99 7.26
C THR A 71 10.24 -2.30 7.02
N ALA A 72 9.88 -1.34 7.88
CA ALA A 72 8.66 -0.54 7.68
C ALA A 72 8.67 0.21 6.34
N ALA A 73 9.80 0.81 5.96
CA ALA A 73 9.96 1.49 4.68
C ALA A 73 9.80 0.52 3.49
N GLU A 74 10.38 -0.68 3.57
CA GLU A 74 10.22 -1.71 2.55
C GLU A 74 8.77 -2.19 2.44
N PHE A 75 8.10 -2.40 3.57
CA PHE A 75 6.68 -2.73 3.60
C PHE A 75 5.85 -1.67 2.87
N ILE A 76 6.01 -0.40 3.22
CA ILE A 76 5.27 0.70 2.59
C ILE A 76 5.56 0.76 1.09
N ALA A 77 6.83 0.68 0.68
CA ALA A 77 7.21 0.77 -0.72
C ALA A 77 6.59 -0.36 -1.57
N VAL A 78 6.59 -1.60 -1.06
CA VAL A 78 6.00 -2.76 -1.75
C VAL A 78 4.48 -2.63 -1.84
N ILE A 79 3.80 -2.31 -0.74
CA ILE A 79 2.33 -2.18 -0.73
C ILE A 79 1.88 -0.98 -1.57
N GLN A 80 2.65 0.11 -1.57
CA GLN A 80 2.39 1.29 -2.40
C GLN A 80 2.55 0.96 -3.89
N ALA A 81 3.60 0.22 -4.28
CA ALA A 81 3.77 -0.23 -5.66
C ALA A 81 2.59 -1.09 -6.14
N ILE A 82 2.13 -2.03 -5.30
CA ILE A 82 0.93 -2.85 -5.58
C ILE A 82 -0.30 -1.96 -5.75
N LEU A 83 -0.53 -1.01 -4.84
CA LEU A 83 -1.70 -0.13 -4.90
C LEU A 83 -1.74 0.73 -6.16
N ILE A 84 -0.60 1.30 -6.56
CA ILE A 84 -0.51 2.14 -7.75
C ILE A 84 -0.76 1.30 -9.00
N ALA A 85 -0.08 0.16 -9.14
CA ALA A 85 -0.26 -0.74 -10.28
C ALA A 85 -1.71 -1.25 -10.37
N ALA A 86 -2.30 -1.67 -9.24
CA ALA A 86 -3.69 -2.15 -9.19
C ALA A 86 -4.69 -1.06 -9.59
N LYS A 87 -4.51 0.19 -9.14
CA LYS A 87 -5.37 1.32 -9.52
C LYS A 87 -5.24 1.69 -11.00
N GLN A 88 -4.04 1.63 -11.56
CA GLN A 88 -3.81 1.86 -12.98
C GLN A 88 -4.48 0.75 -13.82
N LEU A 89 -4.34 -0.51 -13.42
CA LEU A 89 -5.00 -1.64 -14.08
C LEU A 89 -6.53 -1.57 -13.95
N GLN A 90 -7.06 -1.07 -12.84
CA GLN A 90 -8.50 -0.90 -12.63
C GLN A 90 -9.14 0.02 -13.68
N GLN A 91 -8.37 0.96 -14.25
CA GLN A 91 -8.84 1.82 -15.34
C GLN A 91 -9.26 0.99 -16.55
N LEU A 92 -8.57 -0.12 -16.84
CA LEU A 92 -8.92 -1.02 -17.94
C LEU A 92 -10.26 -1.73 -17.70
N CYS A 93 -10.56 -2.12 -16.46
CA CYS A 93 -11.83 -2.79 -16.13
C CYS A 93 -13.02 -1.83 -16.08
N ILE A 94 -12.84 -0.60 -15.58
CA ILE A 94 -13.92 0.41 -15.55
C ILE A 94 -14.30 0.85 -16.97
N ILE A 95 -13.33 0.86 -17.87
CA ILE A 95 -13.51 1.15 -19.29
C ILE A 95 -14.38 0.06 -19.97
N GLU A 96 -14.18 -1.22 -19.62
CA GLU A 96 -14.98 -2.35 -20.13
C GLU A 96 -16.46 -2.31 -19.68
N ASP A 97 -16.76 -1.84 -18.46
CA ASP A 97 -18.14 -1.84 -17.92
C ASP A 97 -19.02 -0.70 -18.45
N LYS A 98 -18.43 0.43 -18.86
CA LYS A 98 -19.19 1.61 -19.34
C LYS A 98 -19.50 1.58 -20.84
N SER A 99 -18.74 0.81 -21.61
CA SER A 99 -18.89 0.72 -23.06
C SER A 99 -19.62 -0.59 -23.40
N THR A 100 -20.94 -0.53 -23.41
CA THR A 100 -21.76 -1.61 -23.94
C THR A 100 -21.42 -1.84 -25.41
N ASN A 101 -20.60 -2.88 -25.65
CA ASN A 101 -20.36 -3.62 -26.89
C ASN A 101 -19.19 -3.19 -27.81
N LEU A 102 -18.58 -2.01 -27.69
CA LEU A 102 -17.48 -1.59 -28.60
C LEU A 102 -16.06 -1.96 -28.10
N GLN A 103 -15.84 -2.08 -26.79
CA GLN A 103 -14.48 -2.38 -26.27
C GLN A 103 -14.28 -3.82 -25.83
N ARG A 104 -15.31 -4.66 -25.90
CA ARG A 104 -15.20 -6.11 -25.67
C ARG A 104 -14.22 -6.77 -26.66
N GLU A 105 -13.88 -6.06 -27.74
CA GLU A 105 -12.87 -6.43 -28.75
C GLU A 105 -11.43 -6.05 -28.35
N THR A 106 -11.20 -5.03 -27.50
CA THR A 106 -9.85 -4.48 -27.32
C THR A 106 -8.88 -5.41 -26.58
N LEU A 107 -9.39 -6.32 -25.74
CA LEU A 107 -8.62 -7.37 -25.07
C LEU A 107 -9.19 -8.74 -25.43
N HIS A 108 -8.83 -9.26 -26.61
CA HIS A 108 -9.23 -10.58 -27.09
C HIS A 108 -8.72 -11.74 -26.20
N SER A 109 -7.65 -11.52 -25.43
CA SER A 109 -7.07 -12.56 -24.57
C SER A 109 -7.86 -12.72 -23.27
N VAL A 110 -8.57 -13.84 -23.17
CA VAL A 110 -9.29 -14.27 -21.94
C VAL A 110 -8.34 -14.36 -20.75
N LEU A 111 -7.13 -14.88 -20.94
CA LEU A 111 -6.13 -14.99 -19.88
C LEU A 111 -5.71 -13.61 -19.37
N LEU A 112 -5.41 -12.68 -20.27
CA LEU A 112 -4.98 -11.33 -19.92
C LEU A 112 -6.09 -10.59 -19.15
N ARG A 113 -7.35 -10.72 -19.60
CA ARG A 113 -8.50 -10.14 -18.90
C ARG A 113 -8.64 -10.68 -17.47
N LYS A 114 -8.49 -12.00 -17.29
CA LYS A 114 -8.52 -12.63 -15.95
C LYS A 114 -7.40 -12.11 -15.05
N LEU A 115 -6.17 -12.02 -15.57
CA LEU A 115 -5.03 -11.52 -14.80
C LEU A 115 -5.21 -10.06 -14.38
N ILE A 116 -5.66 -9.20 -15.31
CA ILE A 116 -5.94 -7.79 -15.01
C ILE A 116 -7.03 -7.69 -13.95
N SER A 117 -8.15 -8.40 -14.13
CA SER A 117 -9.28 -8.38 -13.20
C SER A 117 -8.89 -8.80 -11.77
N ILE A 118 -8.08 -9.86 -11.64
CA ILE A 118 -7.56 -10.30 -10.34
C ILE A 118 -6.63 -9.23 -9.73
N ALA A 119 -5.68 -8.72 -10.51
CA ALA A 119 -4.70 -7.74 -10.04
C ALA A 119 -5.33 -6.39 -9.67
N SER A 120 -6.42 -6.00 -10.32
CA SER A 120 -7.17 -4.76 -10.05
C SER A 120 -8.43 -4.97 -9.20
N SER A 121 -8.55 -6.12 -8.55
CA SER A 121 -9.70 -6.44 -7.70
C SER A 121 -9.84 -5.45 -6.53
N SER A 122 -11.08 -5.19 -6.12
CA SER A 122 -11.38 -4.28 -5.01
C SER A 122 -10.76 -4.76 -3.70
N THR A 123 -10.60 -6.06 -3.50
CA THR A 123 -9.96 -6.66 -2.33
C THR A 123 -8.48 -6.29 -2.24
N VAL A 124 -7.74 -6.35 -3.36
CA VAL A 124 -6.33 -5.94 -3.43
C VAL A 124 -6.18 -4.44 -3.17
N ILE A 125 -6.99 -3.62 -3.86
CA ILE A 125 -6.93 -2.15 -3.73
C ILE A 125 -7.28 -1.71 -2.32
N ASN A 126 -8.40 -2.18 -1.77
CA ASN A 126 -8.85 -1.81 -0.44
C ASN A 126 -7.93 -2.38 0.64
N GLY A 127 -7.40 -3.59 0.45
CA GLY A 127 -6.41 -4.19 1.35
C GLY A 127 -5.14 -3.36 1.43
N ALA A 128 -4.55 -3.00 0.29
CA ALA A 128 -3.35 -2.17 0.23
C ALA A 128 -3.60 -0.77 0.81
N ALA A 129 -4.72 -0.13 0.47
CA ALA A 129 -5.09 1.18 1.03
C ALA A 129 -5.32 1.14 2.54
N LYS A 130 -5.95 0.07 3.05
CA LYS A 130 -6.16 -0.14 4.49
C LYS A 130 -4.83 -0.30 5.23
N LEU A 131 -3.89 -1.04 4.67
CA LEU A 131 -2.56 -1.22 5.27
C LEU A 131 -1.77 0.09 5.30
N LEU A 132 -1.79 0.86 4.20
CA LEU A 132 -1.08 2.13 4.12
C LEU A 132 -1.71 3.22 5.00
N SER A 133 -3.04 3.25 5.17
CA SER A 133 -3.69 4.26 6.03
C SER A 133 -3.40 4.09 7.52
N ALA A 134 -2.86 2.94 7.95
CA ALA A 134 -2.48 2.70 9.32
C ALA A 134 -1.04 3.14 9.65
N LEU A 135 -0.24 3.50 8.64
CA LEU A 135 1.21 3.72 8.77
C LEU A 135 1.64 5.12 8.33
N ASN A 136 2.58 5.69 9.07
CA ASN A 136 3.23 6.95 8.73
C ASN A 136 4.47 6.69 7.86
N LYS A 137 4.47 7.23 6.65
CA LYS A 137 5.56 7.02 5.69
C LYS A 137 6.86 7.69 6.14
N GLU A 138 6.77 8.91 6.63
CA GLU A 138 7.93 9.70 7.06
C GLU A 138 8.62 9.06 8.27
N ALA A 139 7.85 8.50 9.20
CA ALA A 139 8.37 7.75 10.34
C ALA A 139 9.05 6.45 9.88
N ALA A 140 8.45 5.73 8.92
CA ALA A 140 9.04 4.51 8.36
C ALA A 140 10.39 4.78 7.67
N ASP A 141 10.50 5.87 6.91
CA ASP A 141 11.73 6.29 6.22
C ASP A 141 12.84 6.66 7.22
N ARG A 142 12.47 7.23 8.37
CA ARG A 142 13.40 7.55 9.47
C ARG A 142 13.69 6.38 10.43
N GLN A 143 13.10 5.21 10.19
CA GLN A 143 13.15 4.06 11.13
C GLN A 143 12.61 4.39 12.53
N ASP A 144 11.71 5.36 12.62
CA ASP A 144 11.08 5.79 13.86
C ASP A 144 9.86 4.92 14.16
N LEU A 145 10.07 3.88 14.95
CA LEU A 145 9.03 2.93 15.34
C LEU A 145 7.99 3.53 16.29
N HIS A 146 8.33 4.59 17.04
CA HIS A 146 7.43 5.23 17.99
C HIS A 146 6.29 5.96 17.28
N ASN A 147 6.60 6.59 16.14
CA ASN A 147 5.65 7.35 15.33
C ASN A 147 5.17 6.61 14.09
N LEU A 148 5.47 5.30 13.98
CA LEU A 148 5.16 4.51 12.79
C LEU A 148 3.65 4.31 12.60
N PHE A 149 2.90 4.09 13.68
CA PHE A 149 1.47 3.84 13.61
C PHE A 149 0.67 5.13 13.72
N ILE A 150 -0.33 5.28 12.86
CA ILE A 150 -1.25 6.41 12.92
C ILE A 150 -2.31 6.11 14.00
N ILE A 151 -2.26 6.85 15.10
CA ILE A 151 -3.08 6.63 16.29
C ILE A 151 -4.45 7.34 16.19
N SER A 152 -4.59 8.34 15.31
CA SER A 152 -5.81 9.16 15.17
C SER A 152 -7.08 8.37 14.85
N ASP A 153 -6.94 7.21 14.22
CA ASP A 153 -8.05 6.37 13.78
C ASP A 153 -8.61 5.46 14.88
N GLY A 154 -8.02 5.48 16.09
CA GLY A 154 -8.43 4.61 17.21
C GLY A 154 -8.15 3.11 17.00
N LYS A 155 -7.44 2.74 15.92
CA LYS A 155 -7.10 1.34 15.59
C LYS A 155 -6.06 0.72 16.52
N PHE A 156 -5.30 1.55 17.24
CA PHE A 156 -4.20 1.13 18.11
C PHE A 156 -4.31 1.76 19.51
N PRO A 157 -5.32 1.37 20.31
CA PRO A 157 -5.55 1.96 21.63
C PRO A 157 -4.39 1.73 22.60
N GLU A 158 -3.70 0.59 22.51
CA GLU A 158 -2.55 0.28 23.38
C GLU A 158 -1.35 1.18 23.07
N VAL A 159 -1.14 1.49 21.78
CA VAL A 159 -0.09 2.43 21.35
C VAL A 159 -0.42 3.84 21.84
N ALA A 160 -1.68 4.26 21.69
CA ALA A 160 -2.16 5.55 22.19
C ALA A 160 -1.91 5.71 23.70
N GLU A 161 -2.27 4.69 24.47
CA GLU A 161 -2.11 4.72 25.92
C GLU A 161 -0.64 4.72 26.32
N GLY A 162 0.19 3.93 25.62
CA GLY A 162 1.64 3.91 25.81
C GLY A 162 2.27 5.28 25.57
N THR A 163 1.96 5.92 24.44
CA THR A 163 2.44 7.26 24.11
C THR A 163 2.04 8.28 25.17
N ARG A 164 0.75 8.29 25.58
CA ARG A 164 0.26 9.18 26.63
C ARG A 164 0.98 8.96 27.98
N ARG A 165 1.27 7.72 28.34
CA ARG A 165 2.01 7.41 29.57
C ARG A 165 3.44 7.95 29.53
N VAL A 166 4.10 7.87 28.38
CA VAL A 166 5.45 8.42 28.18
C VAL A 166 5.42 9.95 28.24
N GLU A 167 4.48 10.60 27.56
CA GLU A 167 4.29 12.06 27.61
C GLU A 167 4.07 12.55 29.04
N LEU A 168 3.16 11.92 29.79
CA LEU A 168 2.90 12.28 31.18
C LEU A 168 4.12 12.09 32.09
N ALA A 169 4.95 11.07 31.83
CA ALA A 169 6.17 10.84 32.58
C ALA A 169 7.22 11.94 32.28
N ASN A 170 7.34 12.35 31.01
CA ASN A 170 8.21 13.45 30.59
C ASN A 170 7.75 14.78 31.20
N GLU A 171 6.45 15.10 31.16
CA GLU A 171 5.90 16.31 31.80
C GLU A 171 6.19 16.35 33.32
N LYS A 172 6.04 15.20 33.99
CA LYS A 172 6.38 15.08 35.41
C LYS A 172 7.87 15.32 35.64
N LEU A 173 8.75 14.77 34.79
CA LEU A 173 10.19 14.95 34.89
C LEU A 173 10.59 16.42 34.64
N ASP A 174 9.99 17.05 33.63
CA ASP A 174 10.15 18.47 33.33
C ASP A 174 9.72 19.35 34.50
N SER A 175 8.62 19.01 35.18
CA SER A 175 8.15 19.77 36.35
C SER A 175 9.13 19.77 37.53
N LEU A 176 9.97 18.74 37.66
CA LEU A 176 10.96 18.62 38.74
C LEU A 176 12.09 19.64 38.62
N ILE A 177 12.31 20.25 37.45
CA ILE A 177 13.36 21.27 37.28
C ILE A 177 13.17 22.44 38.25
N VAL A 178 11.92 22.81 38.54
CA VAL A 178 11.59 23.89 39.48
C VAL A 178 11.99 23.52 40.90
N VAL A 179 11.86 22.24 41.27
CA VAL A 179 12.28 21.73 42.58
C VAL A 179 13.80 21.75 42.68
N HIS A 180 14.50 21.28 41.64
CA HIS A 180 15.97 21.27 41.61
C HIS A 180 16.58 22.67 41.61
N ARG A 181 16.00 23.63 40.87
CA ARG A 181 16.38 25.06 40.92
C ARG A 181 16.34 25.62 42.34
N LYS A 182 15.30 25.26 43.12
CA LYS A 182 15.15 25.69 44.52
C LYS A 182 16.17 25.00 45.44
N GLN A 183 16.37 23.70 45.28
CA GLN A 183 17.30 22.91 46.11
C GLN A 183 18.76 23.34 45.90
N LEU A 184 19.18 23.53 44.66
CA LEU A 184 20.55 23.91 44.30
C LEU A 184 20.78 25.42 44.33
N ARG A 185 19.72 26.23 44.49
CA ARG A 185 19.71 27.70 44.42
C ARG A 185 20.20 28.28 43.08
N ILE A 186 20.24 27.47 42.03
CA ILE A 186 20.61 27.88 40.67
C ILE A 186 19.33 28.13 39.87
N HIS A 187 18.98 29.40 39.65
CA HIS A 187 17.70 29.77 39.05
C HIS A 187 17.65 29.53 37.54
N LYS A 188 18.82 29.45 36.89
CA LYS A 188 18.99 29.20 35.46
C LYS A 188 19.25 27.72 35.13
N LEU A 189 19.04 26.81 36.10
CA LEU A 189 19.29 25.40 35.89
C LEU A 189 18.33 24.85 34.82
N GLU A 190 18.87 24.17 33.82
CA GLU A 190 18.10 23.52 32.77
C GLU A 190 18.60 22.09 32.62
N TYR A 191 17.72 21.21 32.15
CA TYR A 191 18.12 19.85 31.83
C TYR A 191 19.02 19.86 30.59
N THR A 192 20.14 19.14 30.67
CA THR A 192 21.01 18.90 29.53
C THR A 192 20.85 17.47 29.02
N SER A 193 21.27 17.23 27.78
CA SER A 193 21.27 15.91 27.17
C SER A 193 22.65 15.61 26.60
N VAL A 194 23.26 14.51 27.05
CA VAL A 194 24.61 14.10 26.65
C VAL A 194 24.59 12.62 26.27
N ALA A 195 25.08 12.30 25.08
CA ALA A 195 25.19 10.93 24.56
C ALA A 195 23.89 10.09 24.66
N GLY A 196 22.72 10.72 24.46
CA GLY A 196 21.42 10.07 24.49
C GLY A 196 20.82 9.90 25.89
N ILE A 197 21.53 10.29 26.94
CA ILE A 197 20.97 10.42 28.28
C ILE A 197 20.36 11.82 28.39
N THR A 198 19.05 11.87 28.65
CA THR A 198 18.29 13.12 28.79
C THR A 198 18.08 13.46 30.26
N HIS A 199 17.65 14.70 30.53
CA HIS A 199 17.32 15.19 31.88
C HIS A 199 18.50 15.14 32.87
N LEU A 200 19.71 15.39 32.39
CA LEU A 200 20.90 15.53 33.22
C LEU A 200 20.93 16.91 33.88
N ILE A 201 21.49 16.96 35.08
CA ILE A 201 21.77 18.19 35.83
C ILE A 201 23.28 18.36 35.81
N GLU A 202 23.76 19.44 35.18
CA GLU A 202 25.17 19.80 35.06
C GLU A 202 25.46 21.14 35.75
#